data_AF-A0A1H6FMW1-F1
#
_entry.id   AF-A0A1H6FMW1-F1
#
_cell.length_a   1.000
_cell.length_b   1.000
_cell.length_c   1.000
_cell.angle_alpha   90.00
_cell.angle_beta   90.00
_cell.angle_gamma   90.00
#
_symmetry.space_group_name_H-M   'P 1'
#
loop_
_entity.id
_entity.type
_entity.pdbx_description
1 polymer ?
#
loop_
_entity_poly.entity_id
_entity_poly.type
_entity_poly.pdbx_seq_one_letter_code
_entity_poly.pdbx_strand_id
1 'polypeptide(L)'
;MRRGGLPTRAAALLVAAALPVAAALLVAAAPLVVPAAASGAPAAARPSGGGSAVVVLGERGVVRIARDRFAPPPASVAGPRPARLPRLAGPTGSPAVVVARAATASAPRAAAPAPRPAAPARPRARGKSKAERALRAALASALRGGHIDLARYRRYLGIWTRARATARALKRRGIAGKELSAVLRSVERLALAGRLIPSRLPLVFLELEVNERFWRSSRVPAARAWVEPQGSELLFAYFPGEGIRFHPLGTFKRANLLHAACVKALSEPCQRERLARLLDEAGDVASQRSRYFRAWEYMFRFGGGNPPWISGMAQATALQAYARAAKLLGRPDYLRIAARALGAFATRAPLGVVARGPLGGTHYLQYSFAPRLFIFNAFTQAVIGLHDFAQLAGDTRAARFAATALGELRAEIPHSDIGDWSLYSWQGRPSTPAYHELLRELVASACARGLGEVFCTYADRFRRYQTEPPRIDLLQPPGEPETQDQPPVVEVGRTVAIRFRLSKLSAVEFTVTRGNRTLLRRLTTRSRGTWTFHWRPRTPGSYTLVIAAKELRTGRGLRARRSLQVEAAAPEQNTAGTAP
;
A
#
# COMPACT_ATOMS: atom_id res chain seq x y z
N MET A 1 49.40 7.12 48.24
CA MET A 1 48.92 6.87 49.62
C MET A 1 47.67 5.99 49.60
N ARG A 2 47.46 5.24 50.70
CA ARG A 2 46.20 4.80 51.38
C ARG A 2 44.85 5.06 50.66
N ARG A 3 44.03 4.02 50.42
CA ARG A 3 42.91 3.48 51.26
C ARG A 3 41.77 4.52 51.44
N GLY A 4 40.48 4.25 51.22
CA GLY A 4 39.64 3.07 51.56
C GLY A 4 38.65 3.48 52.67
N GLY A 5 37.44 2.94 52.89
CA GLY A 5 36.65 1.88 52.24
C GLY A 5 35.31 1.67 53.00
N LEU A 6 34.47 0.72 52.56
CA LEU A 6 33.32 0.13 53.30
C LEU A 6 33.83 -0.78 54.47
N PRO A 7 33.04 -1.25 55.48
CA PRO A 7 31.65 -1.78 55.47
C PRO A 7 30.72 -1.08 56.51
N THR A 8 29.71 -1.61 57.25
CA THR A 8 29.21 -2.96 57.66
C THR A 8 27.70 -2.83 58.05
N ARG A 9 26.77 -3.77 57.74
CA ARG A 9 26.26 -4.96 58.51
C ARG A 9 25.74 -4.65 59.94
N ALA A 10 24.67 -5.26 60.47
CA ALA A 10 23.60 -6.19 60.00
C ALA A 10 22.29 -5.83 60.77
N ALA A 11 21.16 -6.56 60.91
CA ALA A 11 20.59 -7.89 60.56
C ALA A 11 19.03 -7.70 60.54
N ALA A 12 18.07 -8.53 60.07
CA ALA A 12 17.89 -9.83 59.41
C ALA A 12 16.84 -10.71 60.16
N LEU A 13 15.60 -10.77 59.63
CA LEU A 13 14.48 -11.69 59.94
C LEU A 13 13.43 -11.43 58.82
N LEU A 14 13.11 -12.28 57.83
CA LEU A 14 13.13 -13.74 57.60
C LEU A 14 11.79 -14.45 57.96
N VAL A 15 10.88 -14.48 56.97
CA VAL A 15 9.79 -15.48 56.79
C VAL A 15 9.74 -15.82 55.29
N ALA A 16 9.39 -17.05 54.91
CA ALA A 16 9.51 -17.54 53.53
C ALA A 16 8.30 -18.34 53.02
N ALA A 17 8.05 -18.25 51.71
CA ALA A 17 7.27 -19.19 50.88
C ALA A 17 7.75 -19.00 49.42
N ALA A 18 8.51 -19.91 48.83
CA ALA A 18 8.11 -21.23 48.28
C ALA A 18 7.42 -21.13 46.90
N LEU A 19 8.18 -21.45 45.85
CA LEU A 19 7.68 -21.75 44.50
C LEU A 19 7.15 -23.20 44.44
N PRO A 20 6.42 -23.57 43.36
CA PRO A 20 7.09 -24.46 42.39
C PRO A 20 6.88 -24.10 40.91
N VAL A 21 7.68 -24.75 40.07
CA VAL A 21 7.71 -24.70 38.60
C VAL A 21 6.86 -25.83 38.01
N ALA A 22 6.17 -25.64 36.87
CA ALA A 22 5.96 -26.72 35.86
C ALA A 22 5.23 -26.27 34.57
N ALA A 23 5.32 -27.17 33.57
CA ALA A 23 4.36 -27.43 32.48
C ALA A 23 4.21 -26.41 31.33
N ALA A 24 5.03 -26.61 30.29
CA ALA A 24 4.59 -26.36 28.92
C ALA A 24 3.65 -27.50 28.46
N LEU A 25 2.66 -27.20 27.62
CA LEU A 25 1.77 -28.22 27.03
C LEU A 25 1.68 -28.03 25.51
N LEU A 26 2.18 -29.03 24.77
CA LEU A 26 1.85 -29.19 23.36
C LEU A 26 0.41 -29.67 23.25
N VAL A 27 -0.34 -29.13 22.29
CA VAL A 27 -1.53 -29.81 21.74
C VAL A 27 -1.21 -30.20 20.31
N ALA A 28 -0.75 -31.45 20.14
CA ALA A 28 -0.67 -32.07 18.83
C ALA A 28 -2.06 -32.57 18.41
N ALA A 29 -2.50 -32.24 17.21
CA ALA A 29 -3.75 -32.74 16.64
C ALA A 29 -3.44 -33.70 15.48
N ALA A 30 -3.47 -35.01 15.76
CA ALA A 30 -3.44 -36.06 14.76
C ALA A 30 -4.87 -36.28 14.18
N PRO A 31 -5.01 -36.79 12.95
CA PRO A 31 -6.31 -36.83 12.26
C PRO A 31 -7.18 -38.03 12.66
N LEU A 32 -8.49 -37.80 12.74
CA LEU A 32 -9.52 -38.83 12.65
C LEU A 32 -10.04 -38.94 11.22
N VAL A 33 -10.38 -40.17 10.81
CA VAL A 33 -10.83 -40.58 9.46
C VAL A 33 -12.15 -41.36 9.62
N VAL A 34 -12.82 -41.69 8.50
CA VAL A 34 -14.01 -42.57 8.36
C VAL A 34 -15.37 -41.85 8.57
N PRO A 35 -16.35 -41.98 7.65
CA PRO A 35 -16.28 -42.16 6.19
C PRO A 35 -17.12 -41.10 5.45
N ALA A 36 -17.56 -41.36 4.21
CA ALA A 36 -18.26 -40.40 3.35
C ALA A 36 -19.79 -40.58 3.29
N ALA A 37 -20.49 -39.48 3.01
CA ALA A 37 -21.85 -39.46 2.45
C ALA A 37 -21.94 -38.32 1.42
N ALA A 38 -22.65 -38.53 0.31
CA ALA A 38 -22.62 -37.62 -0.84
C ALA A 38 -23.98 -36.95 -1.12
N SER A 39 -23.96 -35.65 -1.42
CA SER A 39 -25.01 -34.94 -2.16
C SER A 39 -24.47 -33.57 -2.61
N GLY A 40 -24.87 -33.11 -3.80
CA GLY A 40 -24.17 -32.05 -4.53
C GLY A 40 -24.72 -30.63 -4.34
N ALA A 41 -23.80 -29.65 -4.30
CA ALA A 41 -24.10 -28.23 -4.53
C ALA A 41 -22.93 -27.61 -5.34
N PRO A 42 -23.19 -26.64 -6.26
CA PRO A 42 -22.19 -26.21 -7.23
C PRO A 42 -21.02 -25.45 -6.60
N ALA A 43 -19.81 -25.74 -7.07
CA ALA A 43 -18.57 -25.18 -6.56
C ALA A 43 -18.45 -23.66 -6.82
N ALA A 44 -18.71 -22.85 -5.80
CA ALA A 44 -18.41 -21.42 -5.84
C ALA A 44 -16.90 -21.20 -6.01
N ALA A 45 -16.51 -20.49 -7.06
CA ALA A 45 -15.10 -20.30 -7.42
C ALA A 45 -14.29 -19.66 -6.27
N ARG A 46 -13.26 -20.37 -5.80
CA ARG A 46 -12.30 -19.85 -4.81
C ARG A 46 -11.68 -18.56 -5.35
N PRO A 47 -11.66 -17.44 -4.60
CA PRO A 47 -10.96 -16.24 -5.02
C PRO A 47 -9.46 -16.54 -5.11
N SER A 48 -8.87 -16.35 -6.28
CA SER A 48 -7.44 -16.58 -6.48
C SER A 48 -6.63 -15.57 -5.67
N GLY A 49 -5.82 -16.09 -4.74
CA GLY A 49 -5.05 -15.29 -3.80
C GLY A 49 -3.99 -14.43 -4.49
N GLY A 50 -4.33 -13.18 -4.78
CA GLY A 50 -3.43 -12.17 -5.35
C GLY A 50 -2.35 -11.69 -4.36
N GLY A 51 -1.52 -12.62 -3.89
CA GLY A 51 -0.30 -12.29 -3.16
C GLY A 51 0.68 -11.52 -4.04
N SER A 52 1.42 -10.58 -3.44
CA SER A 52 2.39 -9.76 -4.16
C SER A 52 3.52 -10.63 -4.71
N ALA A 53 3.55 -10.78 -6.04
CA ALA A 53 4.59 -11.52 -6.73
C ALA A 53 5.92 -10.74 -6.69
N VAL A 54 6.98 -11.41 -6.25
CA VAL A 54 8.37 -11.07 -6.56
C VAL A 54 8.72 -11.65 -7.92
N VAL A 55 9.43 -10.86 -8.71
CA VAL A 55 9.91 -11.20 -10.05
C VAL A 55 11.44 -11.16 -10.01
N VAL A 56 12.07 -12.31 -9.81
CA VAL A 56 13.54 -12.44 -9.73
C VAL A 56 14.11 -12.50 -11.15
N LEU A 57 15.06 -11.60 -11.46
CA LEU A 57 15.71 -11.50 -12.77
C LEU A 57 17.08 -12.21 -12.75
N GLY A 58 17.12 -13.46 -13.25
CA GLY A 58 18.36 -14.23 -13.37
C GLY A 58 19.24 -13.85 -14.57
N GLU A 59 20.49 -14.34 -14.58
CA GLU A 59 21.57 -13.99 -15.53
C GLU A 59 21.18 -13.95 -17.00
N ARG A 60 20.45 -14.96 -17.48
CA ARG A 60 20.00 -15.08 -18.88
C ARG A 60 18.68 -14.34 -19.16
N GLY A 61 18.26 -13.44 -18.27
CA GLY A 61 16.97 -12.75 -18.31
C GLY A 61 15.78 -13.66 -17.98
N VAL A 62 16.01 -14.81 -17.34
CA VAL A 62 14.95 -15.75 -16.94
C VAL A 62 14.25 -15.20 -15.69
N VAL A 63 12.94 -15.00 -15.79
CA VAL A 63 12.09 -14.58 -14.68
C VAL A 63 11.63 -15.79 -13.86
N ARG A 64 11.82 -15.73 -12.54
CA ARG A 64 11.16 -16.62 -11.57
C ARG A 64 10.18 -15.81 -10.72
N ILE A 65 9.00 -16.38 -10.45
CA ILE A 65 8.01 -15.79 -9.55
C ILE A 65 8.16 -16.39 -8.16
N ALA A 66 8.33 -15.53 -7.15
CA ALA A 66 8.32 -15.91 -5.73
C ALA A 66 7.23 -15.12 -4.98
N ARG A 67 6.90 -15.53 -3.75
CA ARG A 67 5.98 -14.78 -2.87
C ARG A 67 6.77 -13.68 -2.16
N ASP A 68 6.29 -12.44 -2.16
CA ASP A 68 6.91 -11.41 -1.32
C ASP A 68 6.46 -11.52 0.14
N ARG A 69 7.44 -11.71 1.03
CA ARG A 69 7.30 -11.66 2.49
C ARG A 69 7.41 -10.24 3.06
N PHE A 70 7.76 -9.24 2.24
CA PHE A 70 7.97 -7.85 2.64
C PHE A 70 6.88 -6.88 2.12
N ALA A 71 5.92 -7.37 1.33
CA ALA A 71 4.87 -6.56 0.73
C ALA A 71 3.80 -6.19 1.78
N PRO A 72 3.35 -4.92 1.84
CA PRO A 72 1.98 -4.68 2.27
C PRO A 72 1.02 -5.33 1.26
N PRO A 73 -0.08 -5.97 1.69
CA PRO A 73 -1.06 -6.55 0.77
C PRO A 73 -1.61 -5.47 -0.18
N PRO A 74 -1.93 -5.82 -1.44
CA PRO A 74 -2.20 -4.84 -2.49
C PRO A 74 -3.46 -4.04 -2.20
N ALA A 75 -3.29 -2.78 -1.77
CA ALA A 75 -4.40 -1.86 -1.62
C ALA A 75 -5.16 -1.73 -2.96
N SER A 76 -6.46 -2.00 -2.92
CA SER A 76 -7.39 -1.90 -4.03
C SER A 76 -7.66 -0.43 -4.35
N VAL A 77 -6.88 0.12 -5.29
CA VAL A 77 -7.15 1.44 -5.86
C VAL A 77 -8.39 1.31 -6.75
N ALA A 78 -9.55 1.61 -6.19
CA ALA A 78 -10.80 1.71 -6.93
C ALA A 78 -10.77 2.99 -7.81
N GLY A 79 -10.16 2.86 -8.99
CA GLY A 79 -10.47 3.71 -10.13
C GLY A 79 -11.90 3.46 -10.63
N PRO A 80 -12.39 4.26 -11.61
CA PRO A 80 -13.70 4.04 -12.20
C PRO A 80 -13.81 2.63 -12.78
N ARG A 81 -14.98 2.00 -12.65
CA ARG A 81 -15.26 0.68 -13.22
C ARG A 81 -15.02 0.71 -14.74
N PRO A 82 -14.44 -0.34 -15.35
CA PRO A 82 -14.47 -0.49 -16.79
C PRO A 82 -15.94 -0.58 -17.25
N ALA A 83 -16.31 0.20 -18.24
CA ALA A 83 -17.60 0.04 -18.92
C ALA A 83 -17.64 -1.35 -19.58
N ARG A 84 -18.83 -1.95 -19.66
CA ARG A 84 -19.04 -3.13 -20.52
C ARG A 84 -18.90 -2.68 -21.97
N LEU A 85 -17.92 -3.24 -22.68
CA LEU A 85 -17.98 -3.28 -24.14
C LEU A 85 -19.07 -4.30 -24.55
N PRO A 86 -19.87 -4.02 -25.59
CA PRO A 86 -20.86 -4.97 -26.09
C PRO A 86 -20.19 -6.20 -26.71
N ARG A 87 -20.92 -7.32 -26.75
CA ARG A 87 -20.55 -8.48 -27.57
C ARG A 87 -21.02 -8.25 -29.01
N LEU A 88 -20.22 -8.72 -29.96
CA LEU A 88 -20.68 -9.09 -31.30
C LEU A 88 -20.32 -10.57 -31.52
N ALA A 89 -21.17 -11.28 -32.26
CA ALA A 89 -20.97 -12.69 -32.61
C ALA A 89 -20.29 -12.83 -33.98
N GLY A 90 -19.79 -14.03 -34.28
CA GLY A 90 -19.35 -14.39 -35.64
C GLY A 90 -20.53 -14.59 -36.61
N PRO A 91 -20.24 -14.95 -37.86
CA PRO A 91 -20.29 -16.39 -38.16
C PRO A 91 -19.06 -16.94 -38.93
N THR A 92 -19.22 -18.16 -39.42
CA THR A 92 -18.23 -19.09 -39.99
C THR A 92 -17.94 -18.92 -41.48
N GLY A 93 -16.78 -19.40 -41.97
CA GLY A 93 -16.60 -19.77 -43.38
C GLY A 93 -15.16 -19.75 -43.92
N SER A 94 -14.73 -20.87 -44.52
CA SER A 94 -13.59 -21.01 -45.45
C SER A 94 -14.08 -21.87 -46.62
N PRO A 95 -13.62 -21.67 -47.89
CA PRO A 95 -12.41 -22.40 -48.33
C PRO A 95 -11.56 -21.77 -49.48
N ALA A 96 -10.37 -22.37 -49.67
CA ALA A 96 -9.59 -22.66 -50.91
C ALA A 96 -9.35 -21.67 -52.10
N VAL A 97 -8.06 -21.37 -52.36
CA VAL A 97 -7.17 -21.66 -53.54
C VAL A 97 -7.61 -21.38 -55.02
N VAL A 98 -6.59 -21.23 -55.91
CA VAL A 98 -6.55 -21.13 -57.41
C VAL A 98 -6.54 -19.67 -57.94
N VAL A 99 -5.55 -19.09 -58.66
CA VAL A 99 -4.49 -19.44 -59.66
C VAL A 99 -4.89 -19.20 -61.13
N ALA A 100 -4.26 -18.21 -61.81
CA ALA A 100 -4.18 -18.03 -63.28
C ALA A 100 -3.07 -17.02 -63.69
N ARG A 101 -2.83 -16.78 -65.00
CA ARG A 101 -1.66 -16.07 -65.60
C ARG A 101 -1.99 -15.26 -66.88
N ALA A 102 -1.03 -14.40 -67.31
CA ALA A 102 -0.87 -13.75 -68.64
C ALA A 102 -1.84 -12.56 -68.96
N ALA A 103 -1.60 -11.67 -69.94
CA ALA A 103 -0.57 -11.61 -71.01
C ALA A 103 0.02 -10.18 -71.23
N THR A 104 0.48 -9.83 -72.45
CA THR A 104 1.49 -8.76 -72.74
C THR A 104 1.11 -7.71 -73.82
N ALA A 105 1.92 -6.63 -73.91
CA ALA A 105 2.05 -5.63 -75.01
C ALA A 105 0.97 -4.51 -75.04
N SER A 106 1.16 -3.29 -75.59
CA SER A 106 2.24 -2.67 -76.41
C SER A 106 2.49 -1.19 -76.05
N ALA A 107 3.53 -0.55 -76.62
CA ALA A 107 3.87 0.90 -76.54
C ALA A 107 3.98 1.49 -77.99
N PRO A 108 4.52 2.70 -78.31
CA PRO A 108 5.22 3.77 -77.55
C PRO A 108 4.33 5.04 -77.41
N ARG A 109 4.73 6.34 -77.41
CA ARG A 109 5.95 7.19 -77.60
C ARG A 109 5.69 8.52 -76.80
N ALA A 110 6.53 9.56 -76.65
CA ALA A 110 7.82 9.95 -77.25
C ALA A 110 8.76 10.69 -76.24
N ALA A 111 9.19 11.93 -76.51
CA ALA A 111 10.24 12.69 -75.80
C ALA A 111 10.05 14.23 -76.01
N ALA A 112 10.85 15.19 -75.51
CA ALA A 112 12.18 15.22 -74.86
C ALA A 112 12.33 16.53 -74.02
N PRO A 113 13.49 16.96 -73.47
CA PRO A 113 14.78 16.29 -73.21
C PRO A 113 15.15 16.31 -71.70
N ALA A 114 16.40 16.02 -71.32
CA ALA A 114 16.82 15.77 -69.92
C ALA A 114 18.04 16.58 -69.43
N PRO A 115 18.15 16.84 -68.10
CA PRO A 115 19.41 17.11 -67.41
C PRO A 115 20.00 15.83 -66.77
N ARG A 116 21.32 15.81 -66.53
CA ARG A 116 22.06 14.68 -65.93
C ARG A 116 21.58 14.32 -64.52
N PRO A 117 21.60 13.03 -64.11
CA PRO A 117 21.30 12.64 -62.73
C PRO A 117 22.35 13.17 -61.77
N ALA A 118 21.94 14.02 -60.83
CA ALA A 118 22.78 14.41 -59.69
C ALA A 118 23.06 13.17 -58.82
N ALA A 119 24.31 13.00 -58.39
CA ALA A 119 24.71 11.87 -57.55
C ALA A 119 23.85 11.83 -56.25
N PRO A 120 23.40 10.64 -55.80
CA PRO A 120 22.50 10.53 -54.66
C PRO A 120 23.13 11.13 -53.41
N ALA A 121 22.54 12.22 -52.91
CA ALA A 121 23.07 12.98 -51.79
C ALA A 121 23.23 12.07 -50.56
N ARG A 122 24.48 11.87 -50.12
CA ARG A 122 24.81 11.04 -48.94
C ARG A 122 23.88 11.41 -47.78
N PRO A 123 23.18 10.45 -47.15
CA PRO A 123 22.16 10.76 -46.16
C PRO A 123 22.77 11.51 -44.98
N ARG A 124 22.44 12.81 -44.87
CA ARG A 124 22.95 13.72 -43.82
C ARG A 124 22.82 13.03 -42.45
N ALA A 125 23.94 12.82 -41.78
CA ALA A 125 24.00 12.10 -40.50
C ALA A 125 23.04 12.77 -39.50
N ARG A 126 21.99 12.05 -39.10
CA ARG A 126 20.91 12.61 -38.25
C ARG A 126 21.49 13.15 -36.95
N GLY A 127 21.48 14.48 -36.80
CA GLY A 127 22.09 15.18 -35.68
C GLY A 127 21.57 14.71 -34.32
N LYS A 128 22.47 14.64 -33.33
CA LYS A 128 22.18 14.23 -31.95
C LYS A 128 21.05 15.09 -31.38
N SER A 129 19.98 14.47 -30.85
CA SER A 129 18.81 15.18 -30.32
C SER A 129 19.18 16.11 -29.16
N LYS A 130 18.36 17.14 -28.87
CA LYS A 130 18.60 18.07 -27.73
C LYS A 130 18.80 17.31 -26.41
N ALA A 131 18.02 16.25 -26.18
CA ALA A 131 18.16 15.38 -25.01
C ALA A 131 19.46 14.56 -24.99
N GLU A 132 19.90 14.03 -26.14
CA GLU A 132 21.20 13.34 -26.24
C GLU A 132 22.36 14.30 -25.98
N ARG A 133 22.31 15.54 -26.50
CA ARG A 133 23.31 16.56 -26.23
C ARG A 133 23.35 16.92 -24.75
N ALA A 134 22.19 17.13 -24.11
CA ALA A 134 22.09 17.41 -22.69
C ALA A 134 22.63 16.27 -21.80
N LEU A 135 22.32 15.00 -22.14
CA LEU A 135 22.80 13.84 -21.39
C LEU A 135 24.33 13.68 -21.50
N ARG A 136 24.88 13.83 -22.71
CA ARG A 136 26.33 13.80 -22.92
C ARG A 136 27.02 14.96 -22.20
N ALA A 137 26.44 16.16 -22.20
CA ALA A 137 26.97 17.31 -21.47
C ALA A 137 26.96 17.09 -19.95
N ALA A 138 25.88 16.55 -19.38
CA ALA A 138 25.80 16.22 -17.96
C ALA A 138 26.86 15.18 -17.54
N LEU A 139 27.02 14.10 -18.31
CA LEU A 139 28.05 13.09 -18.06
C LEU A 139 29.48 13.64 -18.22
N ALA A 140 29.73 14.47 -19.24
CA ALA A 140 31.04 15.08 -19.45
C ALA A 140 31.37 16.14 -18.37
N SER A 141 30.37 16.84 -17.84
CA SER A 141 30.54 17.76 -16.72
C SER A 141 30.84 17.00 -15.42
N ALA A 142 30.15 15.88 -15.17
CA ALA A 142 30.44 15.01 -14.03
C ALA A 142 31.86 14.42 -14.08
N LEU A 143 32.35 14.08 -15.28
CA LEU A 143 33.73 13.62 -15.50
C LEU A 143 34.76 14.73 -15.25
N ARG A 144 34.58 15.93 -15.84
CA ARG A 144 35.49 17.07 -15.62
C ARG A 144 35.52 17.55 -14.18
N GLY A 145 34.40 17.46 -13.45
CA GLY A 145 34.32 17.77 -12.03
C GLY A 145 34.82 16.67 -11.09
N GLY A 146 35.46 15.61 -11.60
CA GLY A 146 36.00 14.50 -10.79
C GLY A 146 34.95 13.64 -10.09
N HIS A 147 33.65 13.87 -10.32
CA HIS A 147 32.57 13.16 -9.64
C HIS A 147 32.32 11.75 -10.19
N ILE A 148 32.79 11.48 -11.41
CA ILE A 148 32.87 10.14 -12.00
C ILE A 148 34.19 10.00 -12.75
N ASP A 149 34.78 8.81 -12.74
CA ASP A 149 35.93 8.45 -13.57
C ASP A 149 35.53 8.13 -15.02
N LEU A 150 36.55 7.94 -15.86
CA LEU A 150 36.40 7.63 -17.29
C LEU A 150 35.69 6.28 -17.55
N ALA A 151 35.85 5.29 -16.67
CA ALA A 151 35.19 3.99 -16.81
C ALA A 151 33.69 4.09 -16.47
N ARG A 152 33.31 4.79 -15.40
CA ARG A 152 31.92 5.15 -15.09
C ARG A 152 31.28 5.97 -16.21
N TYR A 153 31.97 6.97 -16.76
CA TYR A 153 31.51 7.75 -17.92
C TYR A 153 31.24 6.86 -19.16
N ARG A 154 32.19 5.99 -19.52
CA ARG A 154 32.03 5.01 -20.62
C ARG A 154 30.88 4.03 -20.34
N ARG A 155 30.77 3.50 -19.12
CA ARG A 155 29.70 2.58 -18.66
C ARG A 155 28.32 3.20 -18.81
N TYR A 156 28.12 4.43 -18.34
CA TYR A 156 26.84 5.13 -18.43
C TYR A 156 26.43 5.43 -19.87
N LEU A 157 27.35 5.90 -20.72
CA LEU A 157 27.07 6.05 -22.16
C LEU A 157 26.73 4.70 -22.83
N GLY A 158 27.41 3.62 -22.45
CA GLY A 158 27.11 2.26 -22.90
C GLY A 158 25.71 1.81 -22.53
N ILE A 159 25.31 1.93 -21.26
CA ILE A 159 23.98 1.58 -20.76
C ILE A 159 22.88 2.33 -21.51
N TRP A 160 22.98 3.65 -21.63
CA TRP A 160 21.96 4.45 -22.32
C TRP A 160 21.92 4.16 -23.84
N THR A 161 23.06 3.86 -24.46
CA THR A 161 23.11 3.46 -25.88
C THR A 161 22.44 2.11 -26.10
N ARG A 162 22.75 1.10 -25.26
CA ARG A 162 22.07 -0.21 -25.27
C ARG A 162 20.57 -0.06 -25.03
N ALA A 163 20.17 0.69 -24.00
CA ALA A 163 18.77 0.92 -23.67
C ALA A 163 18.00 1.56 -24.85
N ARG A 164 18.58 2.52 -25.58
CA ARG A 164 17.96 3.09 -26.81
C ARG A 164 17.86 2.08 -27.95
N ALA A 165 18.87 1.22 -28.15
CA ALA A 165 18.82 0.17 -29.17
C ALA A 165 17.74 -0.88 -28.82
N THR A 166 17.77 -1.39 -27.59
CA THR A 166 16.78 -2.33 -27.04
C THR A 166 15.36 -1.75 -27.11
N ALA A 167 15.14 -0.49 -26.71
CA ALA A 167 13.83 0.17 -26.81
C ALA A 167 13.31 0.28 -28.25
N ARG A 168 14.19 0.55 -29.24
CA ARG A 168 13.82 0.58 -30.66
C ARG A 168 13.45 -0.81 -31.19
N ALA A 169 14.24 -1.83 -30.86
CA ALA A 169 13.96 -3.22 -31.23
C ALA A 169 12.63 -3.71 -30.62
N LEU A 170 12.41 -3.43 -29.34
CA LEU A 170 11.19 -3.77 -28.60
C LEU A 170 9.97 -2.90 -28.98
N LYS A 171 10.14 -1.76 -29.68
CA LYS A 171 9.00 -0.92 -30.11
C LYS A 171 8.03 -1.70 -31.01
N ARG A 172 8.53 -2.65 -31.80
CA ARG A 172 7.72 -3.58 -32.62
C ARG A 172 7.03 -4.68 -31.80
N ARG A 173 7.40 -4.87 -30.52
CA ARG A 173 6.88 -5.90 -29.60
C ARG A 173 5.93 -5.33 -28.53
N GLY A 174 5.27 -4.20 -28.80
CA GLY A 174 4.20 -3.67 -27.95
C GLY A 174 4.67 -3.07 -26.61
N ILE A 175 4.13 -3.57 -25.49
CA ILE A 175 4.21 -2.91 -24.17
C ILE A 175 5.66 -2.75 -23.68
N ALA A 176 6.49 -3.80 -23.77
CA ALA A 176 7.88 -3.76 -23.29
C ALA A 176 8.70 -2.60 -23.89
N GLY A 177 8.50 -2.30 -25.18
CA GLY A 177 9.12 -1.15 -25.84
C GLY A 177 8.58 0.20 -25.36
N LYS A 178 7.30 0.29 -25.00
CA LYS A 178 6.67 1.51 -24.43
C LYS A 178 7.21 1.81 -23.03
N GLU A 179 7.34 0.79 -22.18
CA GLU A 179 7.82 0.88 -20.79
C GLU A 179 9.31 1.29 -20.73
N LEU A 180 10.21 0.59 -21.44
CA LEU A 180 11.63 0.97 -21.50
C LEU A 180 11.81 2.38 -22.10
N SER A 181 10.97 2.77 -23.06
CA SER A 181 10.96 4.13 -23.60
C SER A 181 10.46 5.17 -22.58
N ALA A 182 9.66 4.81 -21.58
CA ALA A 182 9.24 5.72 -20.51
C ALA A 182 10.39 6.03 -19.54
N VAL A 183 11.17 5.01 -19.18
CA VAL A 183 12.39 5.19 -18.35
C VAL A 183 13.40 6.08 -19.08
N LEU A 184 13.67 5.80 -20.37
CA LEU A 184 14.50 6.66 -21.22
C LEU A 184 13.99 8.11 -21.24
N ARG A 185 12.69 8.34 -21.43
CA ARG A 185 12.07 9.68 -21.36
C ARG A 185 12.17 10.32 -19.97
N SER A 186 12.31 9.56 -18.88
CA SER A 186 12.61 10.14 -17.56
C SER A 186 14.05 10.68 -17.54
N VAL A 187 15.02 9.88 -17.95
CA VAL A 187 16.44 10.29 -18.00
C VAL A 187 16.67 11.47 -18.94
N GLU A 188 16.06 11.45 -20.13
CA GLU A 188 16.11 12.54 -21.10
C GLU A 188 15.51 13.85 -20.54
N ARG A 189 14.41 13.78 -19.76
CA ARG A 189 13.84 14.96 -19.07
C ARG A 189 14.74 15.46 -17.95
N LEU A 190 15.38 14.58 -17.17
CA LEU A 190 16.34 14.99 -16.13
C LEU A 190 17.54 15.72 -16.74
N ALA A 191 18.07 15.23 -17.88
CA ALA A 191 19.15 15.88 -18.60
C ALA A 191 18.72 17.25 -19.15
N LEU A 192 17.57 17.33 -19.83
CA LEU A 192 17.04 18.58 -20.40
C LEU A 192 16.74 19.65 -19.35
N ALA A 193 16.35 19.26 -18.13
CA ALA A 193 16.07 20.16 -17.03
C ALA A 193 17.29 20.52 -16.16
N GLY A 194 18.51 20.09 -16.54
CA GLY A 194 19.73 20.26 -15.71
C GLY A 194 19.72 19.47 -14.39
N ARG A 195 18.73 18.59 -14.18
CA ARG A 195 18.53 17.84 -12.92
C ARG A 195 19.27 16.49 -12.89
N LEU A 196 19.88 16.05 -14.00
CA LEU A 196 20.76 14.88 -14.07
C LEU A 196 22.16 15.19 -13.48
N ILE A 197 22.18 15.49 -12.18
CA ILE A 197 23.38 15.83 -11.41
C ILE A 197 24.19 14.57 -11.04
N PRO A 198 25.50 14.69 -10.69
CA PRO A 198 26.38 13.54 -10.45
C PRO A 198 25.83 12.53 -9.43
N SER A 199 25.28 12.99 -8.29
CA SER A 199 24.72 12.11 -7.26
C SER A 199 23.45 11.34 -7.67
N ARG A 200 22.86 11.64 -8.83
CA ARG A 200 21.74 10.87 -9.39
C ARG A 200 22.18 9.84 -10.42
N LEU A 201 23.41 9.93 -10.93
CA LEU A 201 23.90 9.02 -11.96
C LEU A 201 23.88 7.54 -11.54
N PRO A 202 24.26 7.14 -10.30
CA PRO A 202 24.17 5.75 -9.87
C PRO A 202 22.75 5.19 -10.01
N LEU A 203 21.77 5.87 -9.40
CA LEU A 203 20.36 5.47 -9.41
C LEU A 203 19.75 5.48 -10.83
N VAL A 204 19.95 6.56 -11.58
CA VAL A 204 19.31 6.76 -12.88
C VAL A 204 19.82 5.78 -13.93
N PHE A 205 21.11 5.45 -13.92
CA PHE A 205 21.66 4.44 -14.83
C PHE A 205 21.43 3.00 -14.35
N LEU A 206 21.30 2.77 -13.03
CA LEU A 206 20.83 1.49 -12.49
C LEU A 206 19.38 1.20 -12.93
N GLU A 207 18.45 2.17 -12.84
CA GLU A 207 17.09 1.99 -13.38
C GLU A 207 17.10 1.66 -14.88
N LEU A 208 17.91 2.35 -15.69
CA LEU A 208 18.04 2.02 -17.11
C LEU A 208 18.57 0.61 -17.35
N GLU A 209 19.58 0.17 -16.59
CA GLU A 209 20.23 -1.13 -16.73
C GLU A 209 19.38 -2.30 -16.20
N VAL A 210 18.54 -2.06 -15.20
CA VAL A 210 17.50 -3.00 -14.75
C VAL A 210 16.43 -3.15 -15.84
N ASN A 211 15.92 -2.05 -16.40
CA ASN A 211 14.89 -2.10 -17.44
C ASN A 211 15.40 -2.66 -18.77
N GLU A 212 16.62 -2.34 -19.19
CA GLU A 212 17.21 -2.84 -20.44
C GLU A 212 17.34 -4.36 -20.42
N ARG A 213 17.81 -4.93 -19.30
CA ARG A 213 17.87 -6.37 -19.08
C ARG A 213 16.47 -6.98 -18.96
N PHE A 214 15.61 -6.40 -18.12
CA PHE A 214 14.28 -6.94 -17.83
C PHE A 214 13.40 -7.08 -19.09
N TRP A 215 13.25 -6.01 -19.88
CA TRP A 215 12.28 -5.97 -20.98
C TRP A 215 12.69 -6.76 -22.23
N ARG A 216 13.89 -7.37 -22.27
CA ARG A 216 14.34 -8.21 -23.39
C ARG A 216 13.68 -9.58 -23.46
N SER A 217 13.35 -10.16 -22.30
CA SER A 217 12.90 -11.54 -22.14
C SER A 217 11.66 -11.70 -21.25
N SER A 218 11.35 -10.69 -20.42
CA SER A 218 10.29 -10.81 -19.40
C SER A 218 8.89 -10.58 -19.95
N ARG A 219 7.91 -11.32 -19.42
CA ARG A 219 6.48 -10.99 -19.56
C ARG A 219 6.16 -9.74 -18.73
N VAL A 220 5.09 -9.02 -19.10
CA VAL A 220 4.62 -7.83 -18.36
C VAL A 220 4.13 -8.26 -16.96
N PRO A 221 4.68 -7.73 -15.86
CA PRO A 221 4.24 -8.09 -14.51
C PRO A 221 2.86 -7.52 -14.14
N ALA A 222 2.31 -7.98 -13.02
CA ALA A 222 1.20 -7.29 -12.38
C ALA A 222 1.64 -5.91 -11.86
N ALA A 223 0.73 -4.93 -11.84
CA ALA A 223 1.04 -3.59 -11.35
C ALA A 223 1.45 -3.60 -9.86
N ARG A 224 2.59 -2.99 -9.53
CA ARG A 224 3.29 -3.05 -8.23
C ARG A 224 3.88 -4.43 -7.86
N ALA A 225 4.01 -5.37 -8.80
CA ALA A 225 4.85 -6.55 -8.58
C ALA A 225 6.30 -6.09 -8.35
N TRP A 226 6.98 -6.73 -7.40
CA TRP A 226 8.37 -6.42 -7.07
C TRP A 226 9.31 -7.05 -8.09
N VAL A 227 10.43 -6.39 -8.35
CA VAL A 227 11.49 -6.90 -9.20
C VAL A 227 12.80 -6.89 -8.42
N GLU A 228 13.49 -8.01 -8.45
CA GLU A 228 14.79 -8.20 -7.80
C GLU A 228 15.86 -8.46 -8.86
N PRO A 229 16.73 -7.47 -9.15
CA PRO A 229 17.85 -7.66 -10.06
C PRO A 229 18.91 -8.54 -9.40
N GLN A 230 19.35 -9.62 -10.06
CA GLN A 230 20.48 -10.40 -9.56
C GLN A 230 21.73 -9.51 -9.36
N GLY A 231 22.39 -9.71 -8.22
CA GLY A 231 23.55 -8.93 -7.79
C GLY A 231 23.21 -7.60 -7.09
N SER A 232 21.93 -7.35 -6.77
CA SER A 232 21.48 -6.18 -6.00
C SER A 232 20.43 -6.58 -4.96
N GLU A 233 20.59 -6.10 -3.73
CA GLU A 233 19.60 -6.28 -2.65
C GLU A 233 18.53 -5.16 -2.65
N LEU A 234 18.70 -4.13 -3.49
CA LEU A 234 17.76 -3.01 -3.65
C LEU A 234 16.44 -3.47 -4.28
N LEU A 235 15.31 -3.04 -3.71
CA LEU A 235 13.99 -3.39 -4.22
C LEU A 235 13.50 -2.43 -5.31
N PHE A 236 13.04 -3.02 -6.40
CA PHE A 236 12.34 -2.33 -7.49
C PHE A 236 10.90 -2.82 -7.58
N ALA A 237 10.01 -2.06 -8.22
CA ALA A 237 8.65 -2.50 -8.53
C ALA A 237 8.20 -2.02 -9.91
N TYR A 238 7.26 -2.75 -10.53
CA TYR A 238 6.68 -2.36 -11.82
C TYR A 238 5.57 -1.31 -11.66
N PHE A 239 5.75 -0.15 -12.30
CA PHE A 239 4.75 0.89 -12.44
C PHE A 239 4.34 1.02 -13.92
N PRO A 240 3.13 0.56 -14.32
CA PRO A 240 2.67 0.65 -15.71
C PRO A 240 2.74 2.08 -16.27
N GLY A 241 3.28 2.22 -17.48
CA GLY A 241 3.54 3.50 -18.14
C GLY A 241 4.82 4.21 -17.70
N GLU A 242 5.50 3.74 -16.65
CA GLU A 242 6.77 4.28 -16.15
C GLU A 242 7.89 3.22 -16.07
N GLY A 243 7.63 1.92 -16.27
CA GLY A 243 8.63 0.84 -16.21
C GLY A 243 8.92 0.28 -14.81
N ILE A 244 10.04 -0.46 -14.69
CA ILE A 244 10.55 -0.99 -13.41
C ILE A 244 11.29 0.13 -12.68
N ARG A 245 10.99 0.39 -11.40
CA ARG A 245 11.51 1.56 -10.67
C ARG A 245 12.01 1.23 -9.28
N PHE A 246 13.07 1.90 -8.87
CA PHE A 246 13.59 1.80 -7.51
C PHE A 246 12.54 2.24 -6.50
N HIS A 247 12.39 1.49 -5.41
CA HIS A 247 11.33 1.73 -4.44
C HIS A 247 11.90 1.88 -3.02
N PRO A 248 12.38 3.09 -2.66
CA PRO A 248 13.00 3.39 -1.35
C PRO A 248 12.30 2.77 -0.14
N LEU A 249 10.99 2.99 0.02
CA LEU A 249 10.21 2.44 1.14
C LEU A 249 10.20 0.90 1.19
N GLY A 250 10.33 0.22 0.04
CA GLY A 250 10.44 -1.24 -0.03
C GLY A 250 11.81 -1.70 0.47
N THR A 251 12.87 -1.14 -0.11
CA THR A 251 14.27 -1.39 0.25
C THR A 251 14.50 -1.25 1.76
N PHE A 252 14.03 -0.15 2.38
CA PHE A 252 14.22 0.04 3.82
C PHE A 252 13.26 -0.77 4.69
N LYS A 253 12.10 -1.21 4.19
CA LYS A 253 11.31 -2.25 4.88
C LYS A 253 12.05 -3.58 4.91
N ARG A 254 12.63 -4.02 3.77
CA ARG A 254 13.49 -5.20 3.69
C ARG A 254 14.68 -5.10 4.65
N ALA A 255 15.38 -3.96 4.69
CA ALA A 255 16.50 -3.74 5.62
C ALA A 255 16.07 -3.90 7.10
N ASN A 256 14.95 -3.28 7.50
CA ASN A 256 14.43 -3.41 8.86
C ASN A 256 13.97 -4.83 9.21
N LEU A 257 13.54 -5.62 8.23
CA LEU A 257 13.10 -7.01 8.41
C LEU A 257 14.28 -8.00 8.42
N LEU A 258 15.33 -7.77 7.63
CA LEU A 258 16.62 -8.46 7.75
C LEU A 258 17.26 -8.21 9.12
N HIS A 259 17.20 -6.96 9.63
CA HIS A 259 17.61 -6.66 11.01
C HIS A 259 16.72 -7.37 12.04
N ALA A 260 15.40 -7.40 11.85
CA ALA A 260 14.48 -8.06 12.79
C ALA A 260 14.78 -9.57 12.93
N ALA A 261 15.13 -10.26 11.84
CA ALA A 261 15.57 -11.65 11.83
C ALA A 261 16.90 -11.91 12.58
N CYS A 262 17.64 -10.85 12.93
CA CYS A 262 18.89 -10.94 13.71
C CYS A 262 18.73 -10.55 15.20
N VAL A 263 17.58 -10.00 15.61
CA VAL A 263 17.37 -9.52 17.00
C VAL A 263 16.06 -10.00 17.63
N LYS A 264 15.33 -10.90 16.95
CA LYS A 264 14.11 -11.55 17.43
C LYS A 264 14.16 -13.02 17.06
N ALA A 265 13.55 -13.87 17.89
CA ALA A 265 13.25 -15.26 17.54
C ALA A 265 12.16 -15.30 16.45
N LEU A 266 12.60 -15.22 15.19
CA LEU A 266 11.79 -15.43 13.99
C LEU A 266 12.24 -16.71 13.30
N SER A 267 11.37 -17.31 12.49
CA SER A 267 11.68 -18.49 11.66
C SER A 267 12.60 -18.20 10.46
N GLU A 268 13.04 -16.95 10.30
CA GLU A 268 13.89 -16.48 9.21
C GLU A 268 15.33 -16.32 9.71
N PRO A 269 16.34 -16.93 9.06
CA PRO A 269 17.72 -16.86 9.53
C PRO A 269 18.29 -15.44 9.42
N CYS A 270 19.07 -15.04 10.42
CA CYS A 270 19.82 -13.78 10.40
C CYS A 270 20.79 -13.74 9.19
N GLN A 271 20.78 -12.65 8.44
CA GLN A 271 21.55 -12.49 7.19
C GLN A 271 22.30 -11.14 7.21
N ARG A 272 23.38 -11.08 8.00
CA ARG A 272 24.13 -9.84 8.33
C ARG A 272 24.76 -9.21 7.08
N GLU A 273 25.30 -10.01 6.19
CA GLU A 273 26.00 -9.61 4.96
C GLU A 273 25.02 -9.05 3.93
N ARG A 274 23.79 -9.60 3.88
CA ARG A 274 22.71 -9.05 3.03
C ARG A 274 22.24 -7.70 3.52
N LEU A 275 22.11 -7.54 4.84
CA LEU A 275 21.76 -6.25 5.46
C LEU A 275 22.84 -5.20 5.18
N ALA A 276 24.12 -5.57 5.30
CA ALA A 276 25.24 -4.70 4.94
C ALA A 276 25.19 -4.29 3.47
N ARG A 277 25.20 -5.25 2.53
CA ARG A 277 25.16 -4.97 1.09
C ARG A 277 23.99 -4.08 0.68
N LEU A 278 22.78 -4.37 1.19
CA LEU A 278 21.59 -3.55 0.92
C LEU A 278 21.78 -2.08 1.35
N LEU A 279 22.35 -1.84 2.52
CA LEU A 279 22.54 -0.49 3.05
C LEU A 279 23.76 0.24 2.46
N ASP A 280 24.79 -0.50 2.06
CA ASP A 280 25.91 0.01 1.27
C ASP A 280 25.42 0.44 -0.13
N GLU A 281 24.74 -0.44 -0.87
CA GLU A 281 24.10 -0.14 -2.17
C GLU A 281 23.10 1.04 -2.05
N ALA A 282 22.32 1.08 -0.97
CA ALA A 282 21.38 2.17 -0.73
C ALA A 282 22.10 3.51 -0.48
N GLY A 283 23.31 3.49 0.09
CA GLY A 283 24.13 4.68 0.30
C GLY A 283 24.59 5.30 -1.03
N ASP A 284 24.96 4.47 -1.99
CA ASP A 284 25.40 4.87 -3.33
C ASP A 284 24.29 5.52 -4.17
N VAL A 285 23.05 5.04 -4.06
CA VAL A 285 21.89 5.63 -4.76
C VAL A 285 21.27 6.84 -4.04
N ALA A 286 21.76 7.21 -2.85
CA ALA A 286 21.28 8.37 -2.10
C ALA A 286 21.65 9.70 -2.80
N SER A 287 20.65 10.40 -3.34
CA SER A 287 20.85 11.58 -4.18
C SER A 287 20.94 12.87 -3.37
N GLN A 288 21.90 13.73 -3.70
CA GLN A 288 22.05 15.07 -3.12
C GLN A 288 20.87 15.96 -3.55
N ARG A 289 20.15 16.56 -2.60
CA ARG A 289 19.01 17.44 -2.89
C ARG A 289 19.28 18.91 -2.61
N SER A 290 20.17 19.22 -1.67
CA SER A 290 20.73 20.55 -1.43
C SER A 290 22.20 20.41 -0.99
N ARG A 291 22.91 21.52 -0.78
CA ARG A 291 24.27 21.50 -0.19
C ARG A 291 24.31 20.83 1.20
N TYR A 292 23.16 20.72 1.89
CA TYR A 292 23.08 20.21 3.27
C TYR A 292 22.60 18.76 3.40
N PHE A 293 21.89 18.17 2.43
CA PHE A 293 21.27 16.86 2.63
C PHE A 293 21.14 15.97 1.38
N ARG A 294 21.18 14.65 1.64
CA ARG A 294 20.88 13.57 0.70
C ARG A 294 19.50 12.97 0.97
N ALA A 295 18.91 12.29 0.00
CA ALA A 295 17.68 11.55 0.17
C ALA A 295 17.53 10.43 -0.87
N TRP A 296 16.67 9.46 -0.58
CA TRP A 296 16.29 8.41 -1.51
C TRP A 296 15.08 8.85 -2.34
N GLU A 297 15.36 9.11 -3.61
CA GLU A 297 14.44 9.71 -4.58
C GLU A 297 13.68 8.67 -5.40
N TYR A 298 12.43 8.99 -5.74
CA TYR A 298 11.59 8.26 -6.68
C TYR A 298 11.69 8.90 -8.07
N MET A 299 12.20 8.17 -9.06
CA MET A 299 12.59 8.69 -10.39
C MET A 299 11.48 8.64 -11.47
N PHE A 300 10.23 8.40 -11.04
CA PHE A 300 9.05 8.24 -11.90
C PHE A 300 7.89 9.16 -11.49
N ARG A 301 6.92 9.34 -12.40
CA ARG A 301 5.70 10.12 -12.11
C ARG A 301 4.72 9.28 -11.27
N PHE A 302 4.10 9.89 -10.26
CA PHE A 302 3.11 9.21 -9.42
C PHE A 302 2.09 10.21 -8.88
N GLY A 303 0.79 9.90 -8.91
CA GLY A 303 -0.25 10.73 -8.31
C GLY A 303 -0.27 12.19 -8.76
N GLY A 304 0.08 12.47 -10.03
CA GLY A 304 0.25 13.83 -10.57
C GLY A 304 1.65 14.44 -10.37
N GLY A 305 2.42 13.95 -9.38
CA GLY A 305 3.78 14.38 -9.10
C GLY A 305 4.78 14.05 -10.22
N ASN A 306 5.73 14.95 -10.46
CA ASN A 306 6.84 14.76 -11.39
C ASN A 306 8.16 14.46 -10.63
N PRO A 307 9.02 13.58 -11.16
CA PRO A 307 10.25 13.18 -10.48
C PRO A 307 11.40 14.22 -10.58
N PRO A 308 12.46 14.07 -9.76
CA PRO A 308 12.50 13.28 -8.53
C PRO A 308 11.76 13.91 -7.37
N TRP A 309 10.96 13.09 -6.69
CA TRP A 309 10.30 13.38 -5.42
C TRP A 309 10.79 12.41 -4.34
N ILE A 310 10.59 12.79 -3.08
CA ILE A 310 10.90 11.97 -1.89
C ILE A 310 9.66 11.73 -1.04
N SER A 311 9.73 10.72 -0.18
CA SER A 311 8.67 10.33 0.76
C SER A 311 9.20 10.40 2.20
N GLY A 312 8.48 11.05 3.11
CA GLY A 312 8.84 11.16 4.52
C GLY A 312 8.87 9.81 5.22
N MET A 313 7.86 8.97 4.98
CA MET A 313 7.82 7.58 5.43
C MET A 313 9.06 6.81 4.94
N ALA A 314 9.42 6.94 3.65
CA ALA A 314 10.59 6.26 3.11
C ALA A 314 11.91 6.73 3.74
N GLN A 315 12.09 8.05 3.96
CA GLN A 315 13.30 8.55 4.61
C GLN A 315 13.36 8.08 6.08
N ALA A 316 12.25 8.11 6.81
CA ALA A 316 12.20 7.72 8.22
C ALA A 316 12.43 6.21 8.43
N THR A 317 11.87 5.36 7.56
CA THR A 317 12.17 3.93 7.54
C THR A 317 13.64 3.67 7.17
N ALA A 318 14.27 4.52 6.36
CA ALA A 318 15.72 4.46 6.10
C ALA A 318 16.55 4.83 7.33
N LEU A 319 16.21 5.92 8.03
CA LEU A 319 16.87 6.31 9.28
C LEU A 319 16.86 5.16 10.30
N GLN A 320 15.69 4.53 10.52
CA GLN A 320 15.57 3.32 11.33
C GLN A 320 16.49 2.20 10.86
N ALA A 321 16.51 1.89 9.55
CA ALA A 321 17.30 0.80 9.01
C ALA A 321 18.80 1.01 9.25
N TYR A 322 19.32 2.20 8.93
CA TYR A 322 20.73 2.54 9.11
C TYR A 322 21.15 2.55 10.57
N ALA A 323 20.37 3.13 11.49
CA ALA A 323 20.75 3.15 12.91
C ALA A 323 20.68 1.77 13.59
N ARG A 324 19.66 0.97 13.25
CA ARG A 324 19.56 -0.43 13.68
C ARG A 324 20.73 -1.26 13.17
N ALA A 325 21.04 -1.15 11.88
CA ALA A 325 22.18 -1.85 11.29
C ALA A 325 23.54 -1.34 11.80
N ALA A 326 23.70 -0.04 12.08
CA ALA A 326 24.92 0.51 12.66
C ALA A 326 25.26 -0.18 14.00
N LYS A 327 24.26 -0.32 14.88
CA LYS A 327 24.40 -1.01 16.17
C LYS A 327 24.60 -2.52 16.00
N LEU A 328 23.85 -3.19 15.12
CA LEU A 328 23.94 -4.64 14.91
C LEU A 328 25.27 -5.07 14.27
N LEU A 329 25.79 -4.28 13.32
CA LEU A 329 26.93 -4.62 12.46
C LEU A 329 28.24 -3.92 12.84
N GLY A 330 28.25 -3.02 13.82
CA GLY A 330 29.44 -2.24 14.17
C GLY A 330 29.85 -1.21 13.10
N ARG A 331 28.86 -0.65 12.36
CA ARG A 331 29.06 0.26 11.21
C ARG A 331 28.71 1.72 11.57
N PRO A 332 29.57 2.49 12.26
CA PRO A 332 29.27 3.88 12.65
C PRO A 332 29.17 4.85 11.46
N ASP A 333 29.66 4.46 10.28
CA ASP A 333 29.47 5.18 9.02
C ASP A 333 27.99 5.24 8.59
N TYR A 334 27.18 4.24 8.95
CA TYR A 334 25.73 4.23 8.68
C TYR A 334 25.00 5.35 9.41
N LEU A 335 25.44 5.72 10.62
CA LEU A 335 24.92 6.89 11.32
C LEU A 335 25.23 8.18 10.56
N ARG A 336 26.41 8.29 9.93
CA ARG A 336 26.80 9.45 9.11
C ARG A 336 25.99 9.54 7.80
N ILE A 337 25.65 8.39 7.19
CA ILE A 337 24.75 8.33 6.02
C ILE A 337 23.33 8.80 6.41
N ALA A 338 22.78 8.26 7.50
CA ALA A 338 21.45 8.62 7.99
C ALA A 338 21.36 10.08 8.49
N ALA A 339 22.39 10.58 9.18
CA ALA A 339 22.47 11.96 9.66
C ALA A 339 22.46 13.00 8.52
N ARG A 340 22.85 12.60 7.30
CA ARG A 340 22.73 13.40 6.06
C ARG A 340 21.34 13.33 5.42
N ALA A 341 20.47 12.40 5.82
CA ALA A 341 19.09 12.31 5.35
C ALA A 341 18.09 13.12 6.21
N LEU A 342 18.45 13.44 7.46
CA LEU A 342 17.63 14.26 8.37
C LEU A 342 17.24 15.64 7.80
N GLY A 343 18.03 16.20 6.88
CA GLY A 343 17.69 17.47 6.22
C GLY A 343 16.38 17.44 5.41
N ALA A 344 15.88 16.26 5.03
CA ALA A 344 14.53 16.13 4.47
C ALA A 344 13.45 16.59 5.45
N PHE A 345 13.62 16.33 6.75
CA PHE A 345 12.71 16.70 7.84
C PHE A 345 12.97 18.11 8.40
N ALA A 346 14.06 18.75 7.98
CA ALA A 346 14.35 20.17 8.22
C ALA A 346 13.81 21.09 7.11
N THR A 347 13.50 20.55 5.93
CA THR A 347 13.26 21.33 4.71
C THR A 347 11.80 21.24 4.24
N ARG A 348 11.22 22.38 3.86
CA ARG A 348 9.86 22.45 3.28
C ARG A 348 9.74 21.64 1.99
N ALA A 349 8.57 21.04 1.80
CA ALA A 349 8.16 20.44 0.54
C ALA A 349 8.11 21.51 -0.58
N PRO A 350 8.42 21.17 -1.85
CA PRO A 350 8.74 19.83 -2.36
C PRO A 350 10.22 19.44 -2.26
N LEU A 351 11.10 20.29 -1.69
CA LEU A 351 12.52 19.99 -1.58
C LEU A 351 12.78 18.93 -0.50
N GLY A 352 12.28 19.17 0.71
CA GLY A 352 12.17 18.18 1.79
C GLY A 352 10.76 17.58 1.89
N VAL A 353 10.32 17.26 3.11
CA VAL A 353 8.99 16.67 3.39
C VAL A 353 8.15 17.46 4.40
N VAL A 354 8.65 18.60 4.90
CA VAL A 354 7.94 19.44 5.88
C VAL A 354 6.77 20.18 5.23
N ALA A 355 5.59 20.08 5.83
CA ALA A 355 4.44 20.93 5.55
C ALA A 355 3.84 21.47 6.87
N ARG A 356 3.02 22.52 6.77
CA ARG A 356 2.10 22.87 7.86
C ARG A 356 0.95 21.86 7.82
N GLY A 357 0.71 21.18 8.94
CA GLY A 357 -0.36 20.20 9.07
C GLY A 357 -1.76 20.85 9.15
N PRO A 358 -2.82 20.02 9.12
CA PRO A 358 -4.21 20.50 9.11
C PRO A 358 -4.63 21.21 10.39
N LEU A 359 -3.97 20.96 11.52
CA LEU A 359 -4.19 21.62 12.81
C LEU A 359 -3.13 22.70 13.11
N GLY A 360 -2.24 22.95 12.14
CA GLY A 360 -1.37 24.12 12.09
C GLY A 360 0.07 23.89 12.52
N GLY A 361 0.41 22.71 13.07
CA GLY A 361 1.76 22.29 13.44
C GLY A 361 2.58 21.70 12.29
N THR A 362 3.54 20.83 12.61
CA THR A 362 4.49 20.26 11.63
C THR A 362 4.07 18.88 11.18
N HIS A 363 3.75 18.73 9.88
CA HIS A 363 3.44 17.44 9.25
C HIS A 363 4.58 16.96 8.33
N TYR A 364 4.82 15.65 8.29
CA TYR A 364 5.81 15.02 7.40
C TYR A 364 5.14 14.21 6.28
N LEU A 365 5.13 14.77 5.07
CA LEU A 365 4.37 14.26 3.93
C LEU A 365 4.84 12.87 3.46
N GLN A 366 3.87 12.02 3.12
CA GLN A 366 4.12 10.80 2.35
C GLN A 366 4.71 11.10 0.96
N TYR A 367 4.30 12.21 0.35
CA TYR A 367 4.64 12.60 -1.00
C TYR A 367 5.04 14.08 -1.01
N SER A 368 6.34 14.38 -1.12
CA SER A 368 6.84 15.76 -1.15
C SER A 368 6.24 16.64 -2.26
N PHE A 369 5.71 16.06 -3.33
CA PHE A 369 5.02 16.82 -4.39
C PHE A 369 3.56 17.20 -4.05
N ALA A 370 2.98 16.70 -2.95
CA ALA A 370 1.56 16.87 -2.60
C ALA A 370 1.41 17.55 -1.22
N PRO A 371 1.69 18.86 -1.10
CA PRO A 371 1.81 19.56 0.19
C PRO A 371 0.51 19.73 1.01
N ARG A 372 -0.63 19.27 0.49
CA ARG A 372 -1.94 19.26 1.18
C ARG A 372 -2.53 17.85 1.37
N LEU A 373 -1.72 16.80 1.19
CA LEU A 373 -2.13 15.40 1.30
C LEU A 373 -1.55 14.75 2.58
N PHE A 374 -2.27 14.95 3.68
CA PHE A 374 -1.89 14.50 5.02
C PHE A 374 -2.31 13.04 5.24
N ILE A 375 -1.37 12.09 5.22
CA ILE A 375 -1.66 10.64 5.26
C ILE A 375 -1.23 10.07 6.62
N PHE A 376 -2.21 9.61 7.42
CA PHE A 376 -2.01 9.24 8.82
C PHE A 376 -0.94 8.15 9.01
N ASN A 377 -0.99 7.06 8.23
CA ASN A 377 -0.01 5.97 8.36
C ASN A 377 1.42 6.41 7.98
N ALA A 378 1.57 7.26 6.98
CA ALA A 378 2.87 7.78 6.57
C ALA A 378 3.46 8.75 7.61
N PHE A 379 2.62 9.63 8.16
CA PHE A 379 3.05 10.59 9.17
C PHE A 379 3.39 9.91 10.50
N THR A 380 2.56 8.95 10.94
CA THR A 380 2.84 8.13 12.13
C THR A 380 4.19 7.42 12.02
N GLN A 381 4.45 6.73 10.89
CA GLN A 381 5.73 6.08 10.63
C GLN A 381 6.90 7.08 10.49
N ALA A 382 6.65 8.32 10.01
CA ALA A 382 7.68 9.35 9.94
C ALA A 382 8.15 9.80 11.33
N VAL A 383 7.22 10.07 12.26
CA VAL A 383 7.53 10.45 13.65
C VAL A 383 8.16 9.28 14.41
N ILE A 384 7.63 8.06 14.28
CA ILE A 384 8.23 6.84 14.86
C ILE A 384 9.67 6.65 14.37
N GLY A 385 9.93 6.84 13.07
CA GLY A 385 11.26 6.63 12.52
C GLY A 385 12.29 7.69 12.90
N LEU A 386 11.85 8.94 13.14
CA LEU A 386 12.67 9.99 13.73
C LEU A 386 12.98 9.72 15.21
N HIS A 387 11.97 9.29 15.99
CA HIS A 387 12.15 8.94 17.40
C HIS A 387 13.12 7.76 17.57
N ASP A 388 12.94 6.67 16.82
CA ASP A 388 13.85 5.53 16.84
C ASP A 388 15.27 5.91 16.41
N PHE A 389 15.43 6.80 15.43
CA PHE A 389 16.75 7.28 15.04
C PHE A 389 17.42 8.10 16.14
N ALA A 390 16.67 8.99 16.79
CA ALA A 390 17.17 9.77 17.92
C ALA A 390 17.68 8.87 19.06
N GLN A 391 16.90 7.86 19.44
CA GLN A 391 17.26 6.91 20.51
C GLN A 391 18.45 6.00 20.13
N LEU A 392 18.55 5.58 18.87
CA LEU A 392 19.61 4.66 18.42
C LEU A 392 20.92 5.36 18.01
N ALA A 393 20.89 6.65 17.68
CA ALA A 393 22.03 7.40 17.17
C ALA A 393 22.47 8.58 18.04
N GLY A 394 21.70 8.97 19.07
CA GLY A 394 21.95 10.15 19.90
C GLY A 394 21.73 11.50 19.18
N ASP A 395 21.10 11.50 17.99
CA ASP A 395 20.94 12.73 17.20
C ASP A 395 19.84 13.65 17.77
N THR A 396 20.27 14.73 18.44
CA THR A 396 19.40 15.73 19.05
C THR A 396 18.51 16.48 18.05
N ARG A 397 18.91 16.56 16.77
CA ARG A 397 18.09 17.16 15.71
C ARG A 397 16.93 16.25 15.36
N ALA A 398 17.18 14.93 15.30
CA ALA A 398 16.13 13.94 15.13
C ALA A 398 15.16 13.92 16.32
N ALA A 399 15.67 14.02 17.56
CA ALA A 399 14.85 14.13 18.76
C ALA A 399 13.90 15.35 18.66
N ARG A 400 14.44 16.52 18.34
CA ARG A 400 13.67 17.76 18.12
C ARG A 400 12.64 17.59 17.00
N PHE A 401 13.02 17.04 15.85
CA PHE A 401 12.10 16.83 14.72
C PHE A 401 10.96 15.85 15.07
N ALA A 402 11.24 14.77 15.79
CA ALA A 402 10.19 13.90 16.32
C ALA A 402 9.26 14.68 17.29
N ALA A 403 9.81 15.40 18.26
CA ALA A 403 9.02 16.14 19.26
C ALA A 403 8.14 17.25 18.64
N THR A 404 8.68 18.07 17.73
CA THR A 404 7.94 19.14 17.05
C THR A 404 6.76 18.62 16.21
N ALA A 405 6.89 17.42 15.63
CA ALA A 405 5.81 16.79 14.86
C ALA A 405 4.85 15.94 15.72
N LEU A 406 5.28 15.50 16.91
CA LEU A 406 4.48 14.64 17.79
C LEU A 406 3.21 15.33 18.30
N GLY A 407 3.24 16.66 18.51
CA GLY A 407 2.05 17.44 18.86
C GLY A 407 0.96 17.37 17.77
N GLU A 408 1.32 17.71 16.53
CA GLU A 408 0.42 17.60 15.37
C GLU A 408 -0.08 16.16 15.19
N LEU A 409 0.79 15.16 15.31
CA LEU A 409 0.41 13.74 15.16
C LEU A 409 -0.58 13.27 16.24
N ARG A 410 -0.37 13.65 17.51
CA ARG A 410 -1.28 13.32 18.62
C ARG A 410 -2.67 13.92 18.37
N ALA A 411 -2.73 15.13 17.81
CA ALA A 411 -3.98 15.81 17.48
C ALA A 411 -4.62 15.29 16.17
N GLU A 412 -3.83 14.85 15.18
CA GLU A 412 -4.32 14.28 13.92
C GLU A 412 -5.00 12.91 14.07
N ILE A 413 -4.45 12.01 14.89
CA ILE A 413 -4.94 10.62 15.01
C ILE A 413 -6.44 10.53 15.36
N PRO A 414 -7.00 11.31 16.30
CA PRO A 414 -8.44 11.35 16.55
C PRO A 414 -9.31 11.58 15.31
N HIS A 415 -8.91 12.48 14.41
CA HIS A 415 -9.62 12.77 13.15
C HIS A 415 -9.46 11.69 12.08
N SER A 416 -8.65 10.65 12.35
CA SER A 416 -8.60 9.46 11.51
C SER A 416 -9.75 8.48 11.78
N ASP A 417 -10.54 8.63 12.85
CA ASP A 417 -11.60 7.70 13.24
C ASP A 417 -13.01 8.17 12.85
N ILE A 418 -13.82 7.27 12.27
CA ILE A 418 -15.24 7.51 11.94
C ILE A 418 -16.23 6.75 12.85
N GLY A 419 -15.70 6.12 13.91
CA GLY A 419 -16.44 5.43 14.97
C GLY A 419 -16.72 3.96 14.70
N ASP A 420 -16.44 3.46 13.50
CA ASP A 420 -16.43 2.04 13.14
C ASP A 420 -15.21 1.59 12.32
N TRP A 421 -14.31 2.52 11.99
CA TRP A 421 -13.16 2.31 11.09
C TRP A 421 -12.23 3.54 11.09
N SER A 422 -11.11 3.47 10.37
CA SER A 422 -10.26 4.64 10.11
C SER A 422 -10.33 5.16 8.67
N LEU A 423 -10.02 6.44 8.49
CA LEU A 423 -9.69 7.09 7.22
C LEU A 423 -8.26 6.75 6.79
N TYR A 424 -7.92 7.03 5.53
CA TYR A 424 -6.56 6.91 5.00
C TYR A 424 -5.73 8.19 5.19
N SER A 425 -6.38 9.34 5.06
CA SER A 425 -5.81 10.68 5.09
C SER A 425 -6.79 11.65 5.74
N TRP A 426 -6.30 12.83 6.15
CA TRP A 426 -7.14 13.90 6.69
C TRP A 426 -8.31 14.22 5.74
N GLN A 427 -9.54 14.24 6.26
CA GLN A 427 -10.79 14.42 5.50
C GLN A 427 -10.91 13.50 4.25
N GLY A 428 -10.19 12.38 4.26
CA GLY A 428 -10.06 11.48 3.12
C GLY A 428 -11.13 10.39 3.07
N ARG A 429 -10.91 9.42 2.18
CA ARG A 429 -11.75 8.22 2.10
C ARG A 429 -11.44 7.27 3.27
N PRO A 430 -12.41 6.45 3.71
CA PRO A 430 -12.16 5.32 4.59
C PRO A 430 -11.02 4.43 4.07
N SER A 431 -10.15 3.96 4.96
CA SER A 431 -9.04 3.07 4.62
C SER A 431 -9.53 1.76 4.03
N THR A 432 -8.75 1.16 3.12
CA THR A 432 -8.89 -0.27 2.80
C THR A 432 -8.49 -1.11 4.01
N PRO A 433 -8.85 -2.42 4.08
CA PRO A 433 -8.49 -3.28 5.22
C PRO A 433 -6.98 -3.26 5.52
N ALA A 434 -6.16 -3.37 4.47
CA ALA A 434 -4.71 -3.26 4.53
C ALA A 434 -4.20 -1.93 5.12
N TYR A 435 -4.88 -0.82 4.86
CA TYR A 435 -4.47 0.49 5.39
C TYR A 435 -5.03 0.79 6.79
N HIS A 436 -6.19 0.25 7.15
CA HIS A 436 -6.71 0.32 8.51
C HIS A 436 -5.82 -0.49 9.46
N GLU A 437 -5.45 -1.71 9.05
CA GLU A 437 -4.49 -2.56 9.76
C GLU A 437 -3.10 -1.91 9.85
N LEU A 438 -2.57 -1.35 8.75
CA LEU A 438 -1.30 -0.64 8.79
C LEU A 438 -1.35 0.56 9.75
N LEU A 439 -2.45 1.30 9.83
CA LEU A 439 -2.59 2.39 10.78
C LEU A 439 -2.67 1.85 12.23
N ARG A 440 -3.46 0.80 12.48
CA ARG A 440 -3.55 0.11 13.79
C ARG A 440 -2.17 -0.32 14.30
N GLU A 441 -1.40 -1.02 13.47
CA GLU A 441 -0.04 -1.47 13.83
C GLU A 441 0.90 -0.29 14.09
N LEU A 442 0.76 0.81 13.35
CA LEU A 442 1.60 1.99 13.56
C LEU A 442 1.22 2.76 14.84
N VAL A 443 -0.07 2.91 15.18
CA VAL A 443 -0.44 3.52 16.46
C VAL A 443 -0.14 2.59 17.65
N ALA A 444 -0.27 1.27 17.51
CA ALA A 444 0.21 0.31 18.51
C ALA A 444 1.74 0.42 18.71
N SER A 445 2.49 0.56 17.61
CA SER A 445 3.94 0.78 17.60
C SER A 445 4.35 2.13 18.24
N ALA A 446 3.49 3.17 18.16
CA ALA A 446 3.68 4.43 18.87
C ALA A 446 3.34 4.33 20.37
N CYS A 447 2.25 3.63 20.73
CA CYS A 447 1.88 3.31 22.11
C CYS A 447 3.02 2.59 22.84
N ALA A 448 3.55 1.51 22.25
CA ALA A 448 4.66 0.71 22.80
C ALA A 448 6.01 1.46 22.89
N ARG A 449 6.05 2.75 22.53
CA ARG A 449 7.21 3.66 22.67
C ARG A 449 6.98 4.79 23.68
N GLY A 450 5.84 4.79 24.38
CA GLY A 450 5.47 5.89 25.27
C GLY A 450 5.17 7.20 24.55
N LEU A 451 4.89 7.20 23.24
CA LEU A 451 4.68 8.43 22.47
C LEU A 451 3.39 9.19 22.85
N GLY A 452 2.51 8.59 23.65
CA GLY A 452 1.33 9.21 24.25
C GLY A 452 0.13 8.27 24.31
N GLU A 453 -0.69 8.40 25.35
CA GLU A 453 -1.83 7.50 25.61
C GLU A 453 -2.80 7.39 24.42
N VAL A 454 -3.05 8.50 23.71
CA VAL A 454 -3.90 8.56 22.51
C VAL A 454 -3.56 7.45 21.49
N PHE A 455 -2.29 7.10 21.33
CA PHE A 455 -1.89 6.02 20.41
C PHE A 455 -2.34 4.64 20.90
N CYS A 456 -2.39 4.42 22.21
CA CYS A 456 -2.93 3.22 22.84
C CYS A 456 -4.46 3.17 22.70
N THR A 457 -5.15 4.27 23.01
CA THR A 457 -6.61 4.40 22.88
C THR A 457 -7.08 4.06 21.46
N TYR A 458 -6.39 4.58 20.44
CA TYR A 458 -6.75 4.35 19.04
C TYR A 458 -6.24 3.00 18.49
N ALA A 459 -5.12 2.46 18.98
CA ALA A 459 -4.73 1.07 18.70
C ALA A 459 -5.85 0.09 19.10
N ASP A 460 -6.44 0.28 20.28
CA ASP A 460 -7.51 -0.57 20.79
C ASP A 460 -8.87 -0.34 20.12
N ARG A 461 -9.23 0.91 19.80
CA ARG A 461 -10.43 1.19 19.00
C ARG A 461 -10.34 0.51 17.63
N PHE A 462 -9.21 0.65 16.93
CA PHE A 462 -9.01 0.03 15.62
C PHE A 462 -8.94 -1.52 15.71
N ARG A 463 -8.36 -2.07 16.80
CA ARG A 463 -8.43 -3.51 17.10
C ARG A 463 -9.88 -3.98 17.22
N ARG A 464 -10.70 -3.32 18.06
CA ARG A 464 -12.14 -3.62 18.22
C ARG A 464 -12.94 -3.48 16.93
N TYR A 465 -12.60 -2.52 16.07
CA TYR A 465 -13.22 -2.39 14.75
C TYR A 465 -12.96 -3.61 13.85
N GLN A 466 -11.77 -4.22 13.92
CA GLN A 466 -11.43 -5.44 13.18
C GLN A 466 -11.89 -6.76 13.83
N THR A 467 -12.20 -6.80 15.12
CA THR A 467 -12.53 -8.04 15.85
C THR A 467 -14.00 -8.21 16.24
N GLU A 468 -14.67 -7.15 16.71
CA GLU A 468 -16.02 -7.26 17.28
C GLU A 468 -17.10 -7.43 16.19
N PRO A 469 -18.19 -8.18 16.45
CA PRO A 469 -19.37 -8.17 15.60
C PRO A 469 -20.02 -6.77 15.55
N PRO A 470 -20.85 -6.48 14.52
CA PRO A 470 -21.69 -5.28 14.54
C PRO A 470 -22.69 -5.38 15.70
N ARG A 471 -22.87 -4.31 16.47
CA ARG A 471 -23.93 -4.23 17.47
C ARG A 471 -25.19 -3.68 16.82
N ILE A 472 -26.32 -4.26 17.22
CA ILE A 472 -27.67 -3.84 16.84
C ILE A 472 -28.38 -3.56 18.17
N ASP A 473 -28.69 -2.29 18.39
CA ASP A 473 -29.31 -1.81 19.62
C ASP A 473 -30.71 -1.30 19.23
N LEU A 474 -31.78 -1.97 19.66
CA LEU A 474 -33.15 -1.50 19.41
C LEU A 474 -33.37 -0.22 20.22
N LEU A 475 -33.94 0.81 19.60
CA LEU A 475 -34.06 2.14 20.24
C LEU A 475 -35.42 2.38 20.89
N GLN A 476 -36.47 1.79 20.34
CA GLN A 476 -37.82 1.78 20.89
C GLN A 476 -38.48 0.44 20.49
N PRO A 477 -39.27 -0.20 21.36
CA PRO A 477 -40.19 -1.24 20.92
C PRO A 477 -41.24 -0.64 19.95
N PRO A 478 -41.78 -1.45 19.03
CA PRO A 478 -42.87 -1.06 18.16
C PRO A 478 -44.21 -1.18 18.90
N GLY A 479 -44.77 -0.05 19.34
CA GLY A 479 -45.94 -0.04 20.23
C GLY A 479 -45.53 0.16 21.70
N GLU A 480 -46.52 0.38 22.55
CA GLU A 480 -46.31 0.50 23.99
C GLU A 480 -46.45 -0.89 24.64
N PRO A 481 -45.47 -1.35 25.43
CA PRO A 481 -45.59 -2.59 26.19
C PRO A 481 -46.37 -2.31 27.49
N GLU A 482 -47.48 -3.01 27.71
CA GLU A 482 -48.33 -2.85 28.91
C GLU A 482 -47.57 -3.19 30.21
N THR A 483 -46.63 -4.14 30.13
CA THR A 483 -45.69 -4.51 31.20
C THR A 483 -44.33 -4.89 30.61
N GLN A 484 -43.26 -4.91 31.44
CA GLN A 484 -41.89 -5.20 30.96
C GLN A 484 -41.71 -6.61 30.36
N ASP A 485 -42.55 -7.58 30.74
CA ASP A 485 -42.44 -8.99 30.32
C ASP A 485 -43.33 -9.36 29.12
N GLN A 486 -44.20 -8.46 28.67
CA GLN A 486 -45.12 -8.72 27.55
C GLN A 486 -44.53 -8.31 26.19
N PRO A 487 -44.88 -9.01 25.09
CA PRO A 487 -44.56 -8.56 23.74
C PRO A 487 -45.35 -7.27 23.43
N PRO A 488 -44.73 -6.22 22.85
CA PRO A 488 -45.44 -5.01 22.51
C PRO A 488 -46.51 -5.29 21.45
N VAL A 489 -47.69 -4.70 21.64
CA VAL A 489 -48.86 -4.88 20.78
C VAL A 489 -48.86 -3.86 19.65
N VAL A 490 -49.24 -4.28 18.44
CA VAL A 490 -49.43 -3.39 17.29
C VAL A 490 -50.76 -3.65 16.59
N GLU A 491 -51.36 -2.57 16.08
CA GLU A 491 -52.62 -2.61 15.35
C GLU A 491 -52.46 -3.24 13.96
N VAL A 492 -53.26 -4.27 13.65
CA VAL A 492 -53.33 -4.90 12.33
C VAL A 492 -53.73 -3.86 11.30
N GLY A 493 -52.94 -3.75 10.23
CA GLY A 493 -53.15 -2.75 9.21
C GLY A 493 -52.51 -1.38 9.51
N ARG A 494 -51.85 -1.14 10.64
CA ARG A 494 -51.06 0.07 10.88
C ARG A 494 -49.60 -0.10 10.45
N THR A 495 -48.92 0.97 10.06
CA THR A 495 -47.49 0.91 9.67
C THR A 495 -46.60 1.06 10.91
N VAL A 496 -45.91 -0.02 11.24
CA VAL A 496 -44.97 -0.16 12.36
C VAL A 496 -43.57 0.31 11.93
N ALA A 497 -42.88 1.06 12.81
CA ALA A 497 -41.52 1.57 12.60
C ALA A 497 -40.52 0.94 13.58
N ILE A 498 -39.69 0.01 13.10
CA ILE A 498 -38.67 -0.67 13.89
C ILE A 498 -37.38 0.16 13.84
N ARG A 499 -37.14 0.97 14.88
CA ARG A 499 -35.97 1.85 15.02
C ARG A 499 -34.81 1.13 15.72
N PHE A 500 -33.62 1.15 15.11
CA PHE A 500 -32.41 0.54 15.66
C PHE A 500 -31.15 1.36 15.38
N ARG A 501 -30.18 1.26 16.28
CA ARG A 501 -28.82 1.78 16.11
C ARG A 501 -27.90 0.62 15.68
N LEU A 502 -27.04 0.91 14.70
CA LEU A 502 -26.07 -0.03 14.14
C LEU A 502 -24.66 0.51 14.39
N SER A 503 -23.77 -0.30 14.97
CA SER A 503 -22.43 0.17 15.35
C SER A 503 -21.39 0.16 14.23
N LYS A 504 -21.58 -0.62 13.15
CA LYS A 504 -20.61 -0.77 12.03
C LYS A 504 -21.29 -0.89 10.67
N LEU A 505 -20.62 -0.44 9.60
CA LEU A 505 -21.02 -0.66 8.20
C LEU A 505 -21.31 -2.15 7.93
N SER A 506 -22.57 -2.47 7.69
CA SER A 506 -23.06 -3.84 7.57
C SER A 506 -24.05 -4.01 6.42
N ALA A 507 -24.10 -5.23 5.88
CA ALA A 507 -25.30 -5.71 5.19
C ALA A 507 -26.30 -6.12 6.27
N VAL A 508 -27.46 -5.47 6.31
CA VAL A 508 -28.52 -5.68 7.28
C VAL A 508 -29.70 -6.36 6.58
N GLU A 509 -30.10 -7.50 7.10
CA GLU A 509 -31.29 -8.23 6.71
C GLU A 509 -32.36 -8.05 7.78
N PHE A 510 -33.56 -7.63 7.37
CA PHE A 510 -34.76 -7.60 8.19
C PHE A 510 -35.73 -8.67 7.71
N THR A 511 -36.12 -9.57 8.61
CA THR A 511 -36.97 -10.72 8.31
C THR A 511 -38.14 -10.75 9.29
N VAL A 512 -39.34 -11.06 8.79
CA VAL A 512 -40.56 -11.25 9.59
C VAL A 512 -41.06 -12.67 9.39
N THR A 513 -41.27 -13.40 10.48
CA THR A 513 -41.81 -14.76 10.49
C THR A 513 -43.08 -14.86 11.34
N ARG A 514 -44.00 -15.74 10.96
CA ARG A 514 -45.14 -16.18 11.78
C ARG A 514 -45.10 -17.70 11.84
N GLY A 515 -44.83 -18.25 13.02
CA GLY A 515 -44.33 -19.62 13.14
C GLY A 515 -43.15 -19.85 12.19
N ASN A 516 -43.14 -21.01 11.52
CA ASN A 516 -42.07 -21.37 10.57
C ASN A 516 -42.15 -20.62 9.22
N ARG A 517 -43.19 -19.84 8.94
CA ARG A 517 -43.37 -19.16 7.64
C ARG A 517 -42.70 -17.79 7.64
N THR A 518 -41.75 -17.58 6.73
CA THR A 518 -41.23 -16.23 6.41
C THR A 518 -42.24 -15.47 5.57
N LEU A 519 -42.57 -14.24 6.00
CA LEU A 519 -43.57 -13.36 5.37
C LEU A 519 -42.95 -12.12 4.73
N LEU A 520 -41.81 -11.67 5.25
CA LEU A 520 -41.02 -10.57 4.67
C LEU A 520 -39.53 -10.87 4.86
N ARG A 521 -38.72 -10.53 3.86
CA ARG A 521 -37.25 -10.47 3.95
C ARG A 521 -36.75 -9.28 3.14
N ARG A 522 -35.97 -8.39 3.75
CA ARG A 522 -35.41 -7.18 3.12
C ARG A 522 -33.92 -7.05 3.45
N LEU A 523 -33.07 -7.06 2.42
CA LEU A 523 -31.62 -6.88 2.56
C LEU A 523 -31.20 -5.47 2.11
N THR A 524 -30.36 -4.80 2.88
CA THR A 524 -29.88 -3.44 2.60
C THR A 524 -28.48 -3.19 3.20
N THR A 525 -27.68 -2.32 2.60
CA THR A 525 -26.38 -1.92 3.16
C THR A 525 -26.53 -0.63 3.96
N ARG A 526 -26.14 -0.64 5.24
CA ARG A 526 -26.28 0.48 6.16
C ARG A 526 -24.96 0.79 6.85
N SER A 527 -24.58 2.06 6.94
CA SER A 527 -23.41 2.50 7.73
C SER A 527 -23.69 2.43 9.24
N ARG A 528 -22.67 2.63 10.07
CA ARG A 528 -22.87 3.05 11.46
C ARG A 528 -23.87 4.22 11.51
N GLY A 529 -24.81 4.18 12.46
CA GLY A 529 -25.88 5.19 12.60
C GLY A 529 -27.20 4.62 13.10
N THR A 530 -28.23 5.46 13.19
CA THR A 530 -29.63 5.06 13.45
C THR A 530 -30.35 4.79 12.14
N TRP A 531 -31.17 3.73 12.11
CA TRP A 531 -31.92 3.29 10.95
C TRP A 531 -33.31 2.78 11.34
N THR A 532 -34.22 2.75 10.37
CA THR A 532 -35.60 2.30 10.56
C THR A 532 -35.96 1.28 9.48
N PHE A 533 -36.64 0.20 9.86
CA PHE A 533 -37.44 -0.62 8.94
C PHE A 533 -38.92 -0.35 9.16
N HIS A 534 -39.70 -0.34 8.08
CA HIS A 534 -41.16 -0.21 8.13
C HIS A 534 -41.83 -1.52 7.71
N TRP A 535 -42.79 -1.95 8.51
CA TRP A 535 -43.59 -3.16 8.32
C TRP A 535 -45.07 -2.85 8.61
N ARG A 536 -45.99 -3.67 8.12
CA ARG A 536 -47.44 -3.51 8.33
C ARG A 536 -48.02 -4.92 8.51
N PRO A 537 -48.41 -5.34 9.73
CA PRO A 537 -49.13 -6.59 9.93
C PRO A 537 -50.41 -6.61 9.10
N ARG A 538 -50.82 -7.82 8.67
CA ARG A 538 -51.96 -8.03 7.76
C ARG A 538 -53.05 -8.92 8.33
N THR A 539 -52.77 -9.65 9.40
CA THR A 539 -53.70 -10.54 10.12
C THR A 539 -53.33 -10.55 11.60
N PRO A 540 -54.28 -10.80 12.53
CA PRO A 540 -53.99 -10.85 13.97
C PRO A 540 -53.09 -12.02 14.39
N GLY A 541 -52.38 -11.88 15.51
CA GLY A 541 -51.54 -12.90 16.18
C GLY A 541 -50.04 -12.58 16.20
N SER A 542 -49.26 -13.45 16.82
CA SER A 542 -47.83 -13.24 17.10
C SER A 542 -46.90 -13.32 15.87
N TYR A 543 -45.90 -12.42 15.84
CA TYR A 543 -44.86 -12.31 14.82
C TYR A 543 -43.46 -12.18 15.43
N THR A 544 -42.48 -12.90 14.89
CA THR A 544 -41.06 -12.66 15.21
C THR A 544 -40.44 -11.72 14.19
N LEU A 545 -39.98 -10.57 14.66
CA LEU A 545 -39.20 -9.60 13.90
C LEU A 545 -37.71 -9.86 14.13
N VAL A 546 -36.93 -10.00 13.07
CA VAL A 546 -35.50 -10.32 13.13
C VAL A 546 -34.69 -9.27 12.38
N ILE A 547 -33.70 -8.68 13.04
CA ILE A 547 -32.65 -7.88 12.39
C ILE A 547 -31.34 -8.67 12.50
N ALA A 548 -30.76 -9.04 11.37
CA ALA A 548 -29.42 -9.61 11.28
C ALA A 548 -28.48 -8.65 10.57
N ALA A 549 -27.25 -8.50 11.07
CA ALA A 549 -26.23 -7.66 10.46
C ALA A 549 -24.95 -8.48 10.20
N LYS A 550 -24.37 -8.33 9.00
CA LYS A 550 -23.05 -8.86 8.63
C LYS A 550 -22.10 -7.70 8.32
N GLU A 551 -20.97 -7.68 9.01
CA GLU A 551 -19.89 -6.70 8.84
C GLU A 551 -19.28 -6.77 7.42
N LEU A 552 -18.96 -5.60 6.82
CA LEU A 552 -18.54 -5.50 5.41
C LEU A 552 -17.10 -5.00 5.18
N ARG A 553 -16.44 -4.40 6.17
CA ARG A 553 -15.11 -3.80 6.03
C ARG A 553 -14.01 -4.84 6.16
N THR A 554 -14.10 -5.75 7.13
CA THR A 554 -13.03 -6.70 7.45
C THR A 554 -12.98 -7.91 6.53
N GLY A 555 -14.12 -8.29 5.93
CA GLY A 555 -14.28 -9.55 5.22
C GLY A 555 -14.34 -10.80 6.12
N ARG A 556 -14.13 -10.68 7.44
CA ARG A 556 -14.04 -11.79 8.41
C ARG A 556 -15.38 -12.48 8.71
N GLY A 557 -16.47 -12.05 8.06
CA GLY A 557 -17.79 -12.68 8.19
C GLY A 557 -18.49 -12.44 9.53
N LEU A 558 -18.02 -11.48 10.33
CA LEU A 558 -18.56 -11.12 11.64
C LEU A 558 -20.05 -10.75 11.54
N ARG A 559 -20.87 -11.27 12.46
CA ARG A 559 -22.35 -11.15 12.41
C ARG A 559 -22.93 -10.89 13.79
N ALA A 560 -24.12 -10.29 13.81
CA ALA A 560 -25.01 -10.28 14.97
C ALA A 560 -26.46 -10.45 14.54
N ARG A 561 -27.31 -10.84 15.50
CA ARG A 561 -28.76 -10.95 15.35
C ARG A 561 -29.44 -10.30 16.56
N ARG A 562 -30.58 -9.66 16.31
CA ARG A 562 -31.61 -9.33 17.30
C ARG A 562 -32.93 -9.90 16.83
N SER A 563 -33.72 -10.36 17.78
CA SER A 563 -35.07 -10.84 17.58
C SER A 563 -35.97 -10.15 18.59
N LEU A 564 -37.20 -9.88 18.17
CA LEU A 564 -38.25 -9.28 18.97
C LEU A 564 -39.55 -10.01 18.62
N GLN A 565 -40.32 -10.41 19.63
CA GLN A 565 -41.70 -10.86 19.41
C GLN A 565 -42.62 -9.64 19.45
N VAL A 566 -43.65 -9.63 18.62
CA VAL A 566 -44.65 -8.56 18.51
C VAL A 566 -46.01 -9.20 18.31
N GLU A 567 -47.00 -8.80 19.11
CA GLU A 567 -48.39 -9.24 18.98
C GLU A 567 -49.12 -8.31 18.01
N ALA A 568 -49.88 -8.84 17.04
CA ALA A 568 -50.74 -8.01 16.20
C ALA A 568 -52.21 -8.16 16.61
N ALA A 569 -52.81 -7.13 17.18
CA ALA A 569 -54.22 -7.09 17.55
C ALA A 569 -55.08 -6.56 16.40
N ALA A 570 -56.35 -6.97 16.31
CA ALA A 570 -57.31 -6.26 15.47
C ALA A 570 -57.47 -4.81 15.97
N PRO A 571 -57.77 -3.82 15.12
CA PRO A 571 -58.17 -2.51 15.61
C PRO A 571 -59.42 -2.66 16.48
N GLU A 572 -59.44 -2.00 17.64
CA GLU A 572 -60.62 -1.98 18.49
C GLU A 572 -61.81 -1.41 17.71
N GLN A 573 -62.89 -2.18 17.63
CA GLN A 573 -64.16 -1.64 17.18
C GLN A 573 -64.68 -0.75 18.31
N ASN A 574 -64.44 0.55 18.18
CA ASN A 574 -64.94 1.54 19.12
C ASN A 574 -66.47 1.57 19.03
N THR A 575 -67.14 0.76 19.87
CA THR A 575 -68.60 0.64 19.96
C THR A 575 -69.15 1.87 20.68
N ALA A 576 -69.05 3.02 20.01
CA ALA A 576 -69.83 4.20 20.32
C ALA A 576 -71.31 3.79 20.35
N GLY A 577 -71.94 3.92 21.52
CA GLY A 577 -73.14 3.17 21.84
C GLY A 577 -74.36 3.56 21.01
N THR A 578 -74.91 2.59 20.28
CA THR A 578 -76.29 2.64 19.80
C THR A 578 -77.18 1.89 20.79
N ALA A 579 -77.53 2.55 21.89
CA ALA A 579 -78.67 2.14 22.71
C ALA A 579 -79.94 2.84 22.18
N PRO A 580 -81.07 2.13 22.02
CA PRO A 580 -82.35 2.73 21.63
C PRO A 580 -83.02 3.50 22.79
#